data_AF-A0A7C5M482-F1
#
_entry.id   AF-A0A7C5M482-F1
#
_cell.length_a   1.000
_cell.length_b   1.000
_cell.length_c   1.000
_cell.angle_alpha   90.00
_cell.angle_beta   90.00
_cell.angle_gamma   90.00
#
_symmetry.space_group_name_H-M   'P 1'
#
loop_
_entity.id
_entity.type
_entity.pdbx_description
1 polymer ?
#
loop_
_entity_poly.entity_id
_entity_poly.type
_entity_poly.pdbx_seq_one_letter_code
_entity_poly.pdbx_strand_id
1 'polypeptide(L)'
;GDGIWLWASDNNNIAYNNISNNGYAIWIEESNNNNITYNKILKNGGSIWIELSNNNRVTFNDISNNEEGVSVIFSFHNSIMKNNFINNGWQAFFFASSQNRWLRNYWDNWKIILPRPIFGLFWVISTPSESGVAIPIPWVNFDWFPAMRPYSIDY
;
A
#
# COMPACT_ATOMS: atom_id res chain seq x y z
N GLY A 1 -4.20 16.66 8.73
CA GLY A 1 -2.73 16.59 8.71
C GLY A 1 -2.33 15.13 8.73
N ASP A 2 -1.08 14.85 8.41
CA ASP A 2 -0.56 13.48 8.31
C ASP A 2 0.02 13.03 9.65
N GLY A 3 -0.01 11.72 9.89
CA GLY A 3 0.54 11.12 11.12
C GLY A 3 2.07 11.10 11.08
N ILE A 4 2.63 10.37 10.11
CA ILE A 4 4.07 10.26 9.85
C ILE A 4 4.31 10.51 8.36
N TRP A 5 5.21 11.43 8.04
CA TRP A 5 5.63 11.71 6.66
C TRP A 5 7.14 11.54 6.54
N LEU A 6 7.56 10.64 5.65
CA LEU A 6 8.94 10.53 5.18
C LEU A 6 9.03 11.23 3.83
N TRP A 7 9.85 12.28 3.76
CA TRP A 7 10.13 13.01 2.54
C TRP A 7 11.63 12.98 2.26
N ALA A 8 12.02 12.54 1.06
CA ALA A 8 13.41 12.42 0.64
C ALA A 8 14.30 11.69 1.68
N SER A 9 13.76 10.65 2.31
CA SER A 9 14.33 9.99 3.49
C SER A 9 14.36 8.48 3.31
N ASP A 10 15.55 7.96 3.00
CA ASP A 10 15.77 6.53 2.78
C ASP A 10 16.13 5.78 4.07
N ASN A 11 15.92 4.45 4.07
CA ASN A 11 16.41 3.51 5.09
C ASN A 11 15.89 3.74 6.53
N ASN A 12 14.64 4.21 6.66
CA ASN A 12 14.00 4.39 7.96
C ASN A 12 13.23 3.16 8.42
N ASN A 13 13.01 3.06 9.73
CA ASN A 13 12.19 2.03 10.35
C ASN A 13 11.02 2.68 11.11
N ILE A 14 9.80 2.48 10.62
CA ILE A 14 8.57 2.91 11.27
C ILE A 14 7.93 1.67 11.88
N ALA A 15 8.05 1.52 13.20
CA ALA A 15 7.55 0.34 13.88
C ALA A 15 6.88 0.64 15.22
N TYR A 16 5.93 -0.21 15.60
CA TYR A 16 5.26 -0.17 16.91
C TYR A 16 4.52 1.14 17.20
N ASN A 17 3.95 1.76 16.16
CA ASN A 17 3.17 3.00 16.31
C ASN A 17 1.67 2.71 16.33
N ASN A 18 0.93 3.52 17.10
CA ASN A 18 -0.52 3.60 17.06
C ASN A 18 -0.93 4.91 16.38
N ILE A 19 -1.38 4.85 15.13
CA ILE A 19 -1.62 6.02 14.27
C ILE A 19 -3.11 6.10 13.93
N SER A 20 -3.77 7.17 14.35
CA SER A 20 -5.22 7.32 14.16
C SER A 20 -5.70 8.74 13.96
N ASN A 21 -6.82 8.89 13.24
CA ASN A 21 -7.53 10.16 12.99
C ASN A 21 -6.71 11.19 12.20
N ASN A 22 -5.99 10.75 11.17
CA ASN A 22 -5.21 11.60 10.27
C ASN A 22 -5.77 11.62 8.84
N GLY A 23 -5.27 12.56 8.03
CA GLY A 23 -5.46 12.56 6.57
C GLY A 23 -4.78 11.34 5.98
N TYR A 24 -3.44 11.32 5.96
CA TYR A 24 -2.66 10.10 5.78
C TYR A 24 -2.03 9.64 7.10
N ALA A 25 -2.09 8.34 7.43
CA ALA A 25 -1.39 7.82 8.60
C ALA A 25 0.12 7.76 8.38
N ILE A 26 0.56 7.12 7.29
CA ILE A 26 1.97 7.08 6.88
C ILE A 26 2.05 7.48 5.41
N TRP A 27 2.79 8.55 5.11
CA TRP A 27 3.12 8.96 3.74
C TRP A 27 4.62 8.80 3.51
N ILE A 28 4.98 8.04 2.49
CA ILE A 28 6.34 7.80 2.04
C ILE A 28 6.49 8.44 0.66
N GLU A 29 7.22 9.53 0.58
CA GLU A 29 7.40 10.32 -0.64
C GLU A 29 8.88 10.47 -0.96
N GLU A 30 9.25 10.14 -2.19
CA GLU A 30 10.66 10.17 -2.67
C GLU A 30 11.62 9.45 -1.72
N SER A 31 11.18 8.35 -1.11
CA SER A 31 11.82 7.70 0.03
C SER A 31 11.89 6.19 -0.17
N ASN A 32 13.10 5.65 -0.22
CA ASN A 32 13.39 4.27 -0.60
C ASN A 32 13.86 3.41 0.56
N ASN A 33 13.72 2.10 0.42
CA ASN A 33 14.27 1.10 1.35
C ASN A 33 13.79 1.24 2.81
N ASN A 34 12.60 1.80 3.03
CA ASN A 34 12.02 1.94 4.37
C ASN A 34 11.31 0.66 4.81
N ASN A 35 11.27 0.44 6.11
CA ASN A 35 10.59 -0.68 6.74
C ASN A 35 9.44 -0.18 7.62
N ILE A 36 8.24 -0.67 7.38
CA ILE A 36 7.00 -0.28 8.04
C ILE A 36 6.38 -1.55 8.63
N THR A 37 6.47 -1.71 9.94
CA THR A 37 6.13 -2.99 10.57
C THR A 37 5.54 -2.88 11.96
N TYR A 38 4.63 -3.79 12.33
CA TYR A 38 4.00 -3.82 13.66
C TYR A 38 3.29 -2.51 14.04
N ASN A 39 2.77 -1.76 13.06
CA ASN A 39 1.97 -0.57 13.34
C ASN A 39 0.48 -0.90 13.39
N LYS A 40 -0.23 -0.20 14.26
CA LYS A 40 -1.69 -0.19 14.35
C LYS A 40 -2.21 1.10 13.74
N ILE A 41 -2.93 1.00 12.63
CA ILE A 41 -3.37 2.13 11.82
C ILE A 41 -4.89 2.11 11.69
N LEU A 42 -5.58 3.10 12.27
CA LEU A 42 -7.04 3.13 12.29
C LEU A 42 -7.68 4.51 12.12
N LYS A 43 -8.83 4.57 11.45
CA LYS A 43 -9.64 5.79 11.30
C LYS A 43 -8.90 6.95 10.61
N ASN A 44 -8.13 6.66 9.59
CA ASN A 44 -7.48 7.66 8.74
C ASN A 44 -8.15 7.72 7.36
N GLY A 45 -7.96 8.82 6.63
CA GLY A 45 -8.35 8.93 5.23
C GLY A 45 -7.57 7.91 4.39
N GLY A 46 -6.25 8.10 4.24
CA GLY A 46 -5.33 7.10 3.72
C GLY A 46 -4.48 6.45 4.81
N SER A 47 -4.29 5.12 4.77
CA SER A 47 -3.49 4.44 5.80
C SER A 47 -2.00 4.53 5.48
N ILE A 48 -1.56 3.92 4.38
CA ILE A 48 -0.16 3.96 3.92
C ILE A 48 -0.13 4.36 2.45
N TRP A 49 0.48 5.50 2.18
CA TRP A 49 0.65 6.05 0.84
C TRP A 49 2.14 6.01 0.46
N ILE A 50 2.47 5.27 -0.59
CA ILE A 50 3.85 5.14 -1.11
C ILE A 50 3.90 5.80 -2.48
N GLU A 51 4.65 6.89 -2.60
CA GLU A 51 4.73 7.72 -3.79
C GLU A 51 6.18 7.98 -4.20
N LEU A 52 6.49 7.75 -5.49
CA LEU A 52 7.84 7.93 -6.04
C LEU A 52 8.93 7.21 -5.20
N SER A 53 8.58 6.06 -4.64
CA SER A 53 9.29 5.43 -3.52
C SER A 53 9.45 3.93 -3.75
N ASN A 54 10.70 3.45 -3.77
CA ASN A 54 11.03 2.10 -4.21
C ASN A 54 11.58 1.22 -3.09
N ASN A 55 11.44 -0.09 -3.26
CA ASN A 55 12.04 -1.10 -2.37
C ASN A 55 11.61 -1.01 -0.90
N ASN A 56 10.46 -0.42 -0.60
CA ASN A 56 9.93 -0.35 0.76
C ASN A 56 9.24 -1.66 1.16
N ARG A 57 9.26 -1.96 2.46
CA ARG A 57 8.65 -3.16 3.05
C ARG A 57 7.54 -2.76 4.01
N VAL A 58 6.32 -3.19 3.72
CA VAL A 58 5.14 -3.01 4.59
C VAL A 58 4.71 -4.39 5.08
N THR A 59 5.03 -4.72 6.33
CA THR A 59 4.80 -6.07 6.86
C THR A 59 4.28 -6.11 8.29
N PHE A 60 3.33 -7.00 8.58
CA PHE A 60 2.77 -7.17 9.93
C PHE A 60 2.17 -5.88 10.50
N ASN A 61 1.45 -5.10 9.69
CA ASN A 61 0.67 -3.97 10.19
C ASN A 61 -0.81 -4.36 10.30
N ASP A 62 -1.48 -3.80 11.30
CA ASP A 62 -2.94 -3.88 11.46
C ASP A 62 -3.58 -2.61 10.92
N ILE A 63 -4.14 -2.70 9.71
CA ILE A 63 -4.69 -1.58 8.94
C ILE A 63 -6.20 -1.74 8.91
N SER A 64 -6.90 -1.00 9.78
CA SER A 64 -8.34 -1.18 9.95
C SER A 64 -9.18 0.07 10.11
N ASN A 65 -10.39 0.05 9.57
CA ASN A 65 -11.35 1.16 9.67
C ASN A 65 -10.84 2.48 9.07
N ASN A 66 -10.09 2.42 7.97
CA ASN A 66 -9.64 3.60 7.22
C ASN A 66 -10.44 3.76 5.92
N GLU A 67 -10.47 4.95 5.32
CA GLU A 67 -11.14 5.12 4.02
C GLU A 67 -10.37 4.35 2.93
N GLU A 68 -9.05 4.46 2.94
CA GLU A 68 -8.12 3.73 2.07
C GLU A 68 -7.04 2.98 2.89
N GLY A 69 -6.77 1.73 2.49
CA GLY A 69 -5.74 0.88 3.06
C GLY A 69 -4.34 1.26 2.56
N VAL A 70 -3.79 0.51 1.60
CA VAL A 70 -2.46 0.78 1.05
C VAL A 70 -2.55 1.22 -0.42
N SER A 71 -1.97 2.38 -0.72
CA SER A 71 -1.88 2.94 -2.08
C SER A 71 -0.42 3.05 -2.51
N VAL A 72 -0.10 2.56 -3.70
CA VAL A 72 1.27 2.55 -4.27
C VAL A 72 1.28 3.28 -5.62
N ILE A 73 1.97 4.41 -5.69
CA ILE A 73 1.86 5.40 -6.76
C ILE A 73 3.26 5.69 -7.33
N PHE A 74 3.42 5.55 -8.66
CA PHE A 74 4.71 5.73 -9.36
C PHE A 74 5.90 5.04 -8.68
N SER A 75 5.69 3.83 -8.16
CA SER A 75 6.59 3.17 -7.23
C SER A 75 6.82 1.71 -7.61
N PHE A 76 8.06 1.25 -7.44
CA PHE A 76 8.53 -0.04 -7.94
C PHE A 76 9.15 -0.90 -6.82
N HIS A 77 9.08 -2.23 -7.00
CA HIS A 77 9.74 -3.20 -6.13
C HIS A 77 9.37 -3.14 -4.63
N ASN A 78 8.22 -2.59 -4.28
CA ASN A 78 7.75 -2.59 -2.90
C ASN A 78 7.14 -3.94 -2.52
N SER A 79 7.23 -4.29 -1.24
CA SER A 79 6.77 -5.57 -0.70
C SER A 79 5.72 -5.34 0.38
N ILE A 80 4.47 -5.69 0.09
CA ILE A 80 3.34 -5.56 1.01
C ILE A 80 2.90 -6.97 1.40
N MET A 81 3.28 -7.42 2.60
CA MET A 81 3.13 -8.81 3.00
C MET A 81 2.68 -9.00 4.43
N LYS A 82 1.82 -9.99 4.68
CA LYS A 82 1.40 -10.39 6.04
C LYS A 82 0.79 -9.26 6.88
N ASN A 83 0.10 -8.31 6.23
CA ASN A 83 -0.67 -7.28 6.92
C ASN A 83 -2.13 -7.74 7.10
N ASN A 84 -2.82 -7.15 8.06
CA ASN A 84 -4.26 -7.27 8.23
C ASN A 84 -4.95 -6.06 7.59
N PHE A 85 -5.83 -6.32 6.63
CA PHE A 85 -6.68 -5.32 5.99
C PHE A 85 -8.14 -5.56 6.41
N ILE A 86 -8.66 -4.73 7.32
CA ILE A 86 -9.95 -4.99 7.99
C ILE A 86 -10.85 -3.75 7.95
N ASN A 87 -12.04 -3.86 7.37
CA ASN A 87 -13.06 -2.82 7.34
C ASN A 87 -12.55 -1.47 6.79
N ASN A 88 -11.62 -1.50 5.82
CA ASN A 88 -11.26 -0.30 5.08
C ASN A 88 -12.22 -0.12 3.90
N GLY A 89 -12.55 1.13 3.56
CA GLY A 89 -13.41 1.43 2.41
C GLY A 89 -12.83 0.85 1.11
N TRP A 90 -11.56 1.14 0.87
CA TRP A 90 -10.75 0.59 -0.23
C TRP A 90 -9.53 -0.10 0.35
N GLN A 91 -9.36 -1.40 0.08
CA GLN A 91 -8.32 -2.17 0.76
C GLN A 91 -6.91 -1.92 0.20
N ALA A 92 -6.78 -1.82 -1.12
CA ALA A 92 -5.51 -1.55 -1.78
C ALA A 92 -5.73 -1.01 -3.19
N PHE A 93 -4.84 -0.12 -3.62
CA PHE A 93 -4.82 0.45 -4.96
C PHE A 93 -3.37 0.66 -5.43
N PHE A 94 -3.15 0.72 -6.74
CA PHE A 94 -1.87 1.17 -7.27
C PHE A 94 -2.02 1.93 -8.58
N PHE A 95 -1.08 2.83 -8.84
CA PHE A 95 -1.07 3.68 -10.03
C PHE A 95 0.32 3.77 -10.63
N ALA A 96 0.42 3.50 -11.93
CA ALA A 96 1.67 3.57 -12.69
C ALA A 96 2.86 2.90 -11.97
N SER A 97 2.57 1.80 -11.29
CA SER A 97 3.45 1.12 -10.35
C SER A 97 3.56 -0.34 -10.74
N SER A 98 4.78 -0.86 -10.82
CA SER A 98 5.02 -2.23 -11.30
C SER A 98 6.01 -2.98 -10.40
N GLN A 99 6.08 -4.29 -10.55
CA GLN A 99 7.00 -5.17 -9.80
C GLN A 99 6.83 -5.09 -8.26
N ASN A 100 5.70 -4.58 -7.78
CA ASN A 100 5.32 -4.63 -6.37
C ASN A 100 4.76 -6.00 -6.03
N ARG A 101 5.14 -6.54 -4.87
CA ARG A 101 4.75 -7.86 -4.40
C ARG A 101 3.71 -7.77 -3.30
N TRP A 102 2.57 -8.41 -3.53
CA TRP A 102 1.54 -8.62 -2.53
C TRP A 102 1.53 -10.10 -2.17
N LEU A 103 1.66 -10.43 -0.89
CA LEU A 103 1.72 -11.82 -0.49
C LEU A 103 1.27 -12.05 0.95
N ARG A 104 0.34 -12.98 1.14
CA ARG A 104 -0.10 -13.45 2.45
C ARG A 104 -0.69 -12.34 3.31
N ASN A 105 -1.27 -11.30 2.71
CA ASN A 105 -2.06 -10.37 3.49
C ASN A 105 -3.43 -11.00 3.80
N TYR A 106 -3.98 -10.67 4.96
CA TYR A 106 -5.35 -11.01 5.31
C TYR A 106 -6.26 -9.89 4.80
N TRP A 107 -7.33 -10.25 4.11
CA TRP A 107 -8.32 -9.31 3.59
C TRP A 107 -9.69 -9.76 4.08
N ASP A 108 -10.32 -8.96 4.92
CA ASP A 108 -11.60 -9.34 5.54
C ASP A 108 -12.75 -9.58 4.54
N ASN A 109 -12.67 -8.95 3.37
CA ASN A 109 -13.61 -9.08 2.26
C ASN A 109 -13.25 -10.17 1.24
N TRP A 110 -12.20 -10.96 1.46
CA TRP A 110 -11.78 -12.03 0.57
C TRP A 110 -11.55 -13.34 1.34
N LYS A 111 -12.60 -14.18 1.42
CA LYS A 111 -12.62 -15.41 2.25
C LYS A 111 -12.56 -16.70 1.44
N ILE A 112 -11.90 -16.66 0.28
CA ILE A 112 -11.74 -17.82 -0.62
C ILE A 112 -10.26 -18.10 -0.88
N ILE A 113 -9.94 -19.36 -1.19
CA ILE A 113 -8.57 -19.85 -1.39
C ILE A 113 -8.13 -19.63 -2.85
N LEU A 114 -8.34 -18.41 -3.36
CA LEU A 114 -7.89 -17.99 -4.69
C LEU A 114 -7.01 -16.76 -4.57
N PRO A 115 -6.09 -16.51 -5.53
CA PRO A 115 -5.36 -15.26 -5.62
C PRO A 115 -6.32 -14.08 -5.57
N ARG A 116 -6.04 -13.10 -4.70
CA ARG A 116 -6.86 -11.90 -4.59
C ARG A 116 -6.38 -10.87 -5.61
N PRO A 117 -7.21 -10.45 -6.56
CA PRO A 117 -6.85 -9.36 -7.46
C PRO A 117 -6.77 -8.05 -6.68
N ILE A 118 -5.83 -7.22 -7.10
CA ILE A 118 -5.63 -5.85 -6.64
C ILE A 118 -5.68 -5.03 -7.91
N PHE A 119 -6.62 -4.09 -7.99
CA PHE A 119 -6.82 -3.30 -9.19
C PHE A 119 -6.04 -1.99 -9.09
N GLY A 120 -5.53 -1.56 -10.24
CA GLY A 120 -4.81 -0.32 -10.39
C GLY A 120 -4.93 0.21 -11.80
N LEU A 121 -4.19 1.27 -12.09
CA LEU A 121 -4.08 1.84 -13.44
C LEU A 121 -2.62 1.94 -13.85
N PHE A 122 -2.35 1.85 -15.14
CA PHE A 122 -1.04 2.08 -15.74
C PHE A 122 -1.18 3.05 -16.92
N TRP A 123 -0.25 4.00 -17.08
CA TRP A 123 -0.27 4.91 -18.23
C TRP A 123 0.31 4.25 -19.46
N VAL A 124 -0.38 4.39 -20.59
CA VAL A 124 0.22 4.23 -21.91
C VAL A 124 0.32 5.60 -22.56
N ILE A 125 1.53 5.97 -23.00
CA ILE A 125 1.76 7.19 -23.76
C ILE A 125 1.40 6.89 -25.22
N SER A 126 0.30 7.46 -25.70
CA SER A 126 -0.04 7.40 -27.11
C SER A 126 0.62 8.58 -27.82
N THR A 127 1.64 8.27 -28.62
CA THR A 127 2.44 9.14 -29.54
C THR A 127 3.72 9.79 -28.97
N PRO A 128 4.80 9.90 -29.79
CA PRO A 128 6.10 10.41 -29.35
C PRO A 128 6.26 11.94 -29.48
N SER A 129 5.16 12.71 -29.59
CA SER A 129 5.26 14.18 -29.62
C SER A 129 5.35 14.76 -28.20
N GLU A 130 5.86 15.99 -28.09
CA GLU A 130 6.01 16.75 -26.83
C GLU A 130 4.69 16.97 -26.06
N SER A 131 3.55 16.64 -26.68
CA SER A 131 2.19 16.80 -26.13
C SER A 131 1.51 15.46 -25.80
N GLY A 132 2.27 14.36 -25.73
CA GLY A 132 1.74 13.00 -25.64
C GLY A 132 0.53 12.86 -24.71
N VAL A 133 -0.56 12.29 -25.25
CA VAL A 133 -1.74 12.01 -24.44
C VAL A 133 -1.45 10.76 -23.62
N ALA A 134 -1.45 10.94 -22.30
CA ALA A 134 -1.38 9.83 -21.38
C ALA A 134 -2.80 9.26 -21.23
N ILE A 135 -2.96 7.94 -21.44
CA ILE A 135 -4.24 7.24 -21.27
C ILE A 135 -4.10 6.25 -20.11
N PRO A 136 -4.93 6.34 -19.05
CA PRO A 136 -4.90 5.37 -17.97
C PRO A 136 -5.58 4.07 -18.41
N ILE A 137 -4.87 2.96 -18.33
CA ILE A 137 -5.36 1.62 -18.64
C ILE A 137 -5.49 0.82 -17.34
N PRO A 138 -6.63 0.16 -17.08
CA PRO A 138 -6.76 -0.77 -15.96
C PRO A 138 -5.65 -1.84 -15.96
N TRP A 139 -5.04 -2.05 -14.80
CA TRP A 139 -4.05 -3.08 -14.57
C TRP A 139 -4.41 -3.88 -13.32
N VAL A 140 -3.82 -5.06 -13.18
CA VAL A 140 -4.08 -5.97 -12.07
C VAL A 140 -2.78 -6.53 -11.51
N ASN A 141 -2.67 -6.49 -10.19
CA ASN A 141 -1.71 -7.24 -9.40
C ASN A 141 -2.46 -8.32 -8.61
N PHE A 142 -1.74 -9.28 -8.05
CA PHE A 142 -2.35 -10.34 -7.24
C PHE A 142 -1.61 -10.50 -5.91
N ASP A 143 -2.38 -10.64 -4.83
CA ASP A 143 -1.90 -11.40 -3.67
C ASP A 143 -2.15 -12.87 -3.96
N TRP A 144 -1.08 -13.59 -4.31
CA TRP A 144 -1.18 -14.98 -4.78
C TRP A 144 -1.56 -15.98 -3.69
N PHE A 145 -1.30 -15.66 -2.42
CA PHE A 145 -1.58 -16.56 -1.30
C PHE A 145 -2.21 -15.79 -0.13
N PRO A 146 -3.44 -15.24 -0.28
CA PRO A 146 -4.09 -14.51 0.78
C PRO A 146 -4.18 -15.32 2.08
N ALA A 147 -4.00 -14.67 3.22
CA ALA A 147 -4.20 -15.31 4.51
C ALA A 147 -5.71 -15.51 4.78
N MET A 148 -6.08 -16.65 5.33
CA MET A 148 -7.49 -16.99 5.61
C MET A 148 -7.96 -16.51 6.99
N ARG A 149 -7.04 -16.07 7.83
CA ARG A 149 -7.30 -15.53 9.18
C ARG A 149 -6.41 -14.32 9.40
N PRO A 150 -6.86 -13.33 10.19
CA PRO A 150 -6.02 -12.22 10.58
C PRO A 150 -4.84 -12.72 11.41
N TYR A 151 -3.70 -12.06 11.26
CA TYR A 151 -2.53 -12.27 12.10
C TYR A 151 -2.77 -11.67 13.49
N SER A 152 -2.30 -12.36 14.54
CA SER A 152 -2.10 -11.71 15.85
C SER A 152 -0.81 -10.91 15.76
N ILE A 153 -0.92 -9.59 15.89
CA ILE A 153 0.20 -8.66 15.77
C ILE A 153 0.33 -8.00 17.14
N ASP A 154 1.46 -8.23 17.80
CA ASP A 154 1.79 -7.57 19.05
C ASP A 154 2.51 -6.25 18.72
N TYR A 155 1.98 -5.16 19.28
CA TYR A 155 2.44 -3.79 19.07
C TYR A 155 2.91 -3.16 20.39
#